data_AF-A0A2U3X7Y5-F1
#
_entry.id   AF-A0A2U3X7Y5-F1
#
_cell.length_a   1.000
_cell.length_b   1.000
_cell.length_c   1.000
_cell.angle_alpha   90.00
_cell.angle_beta   90.00
_cell.angle_gamma   90.00
#
_symmetry.space_group_name_H-M   'P 1'
#
loop_
_entity.id
_entity.type
_entity.pdbx_description
1 polymer ?
#
loop_
_entity_poly.entity_id
_entity_poly.type
_entity_poly.pdbx_seq_one_letter_code
_entity_poly.pdbx_strand_id
1 'polypeptide(L)'
;MRKGVLECSSRTECGATCESCFSQDFCIQCKRRFFLYKGKCLPTCPLGTVAQPSTRECQEECELGPWGSWSPCVHNGKTCGSAWGLETRVREAGRAGREEAAICQVLSESRKCPIQRPCPAERNPSQKKGRRDRRPRKDRRLNRTLDVRPRPPA
;
A
#
# COMPACT_ATOMS: atom_id res chain seq x y z
N MET A 1 -56.40 13.11 35.15
CA MET A 1 -55.64 12.60 33.99
C MET A 1 -54.17 12.44 34.41
N ARG A 2 -53.82 11.36 35.13
CA ARG A 2 -52.43 11.08 35.48
C ARG A 2 -51.81 10.31 34.31
N LYS A 3 -50.75 10.88 33.72
CA LYS A 3 -49.99 10.27 32.63
C LYS A 3 -49.47 8.91 33.10
N GLY A 4 -49.95 7.83 32.49
CA GLY A 4 -49.43 6.49 32.69
C GLY A 4 -48.05 6.43 32.08
N VAL A 5 -47.03 6.49 32.94
CA VAL A 5 -45.68 6.06 32.57
C VAL A 5 -45.81 4.56 32.36
N LEU A 6 -45.58 4.13 31.11
CA LEU A 6 -45.36 2.73 30.76
C LEU A 6 -44.04 2.33 31.42
N GLU A 7 -44.10 2.03 32.71
CA GLU A 7 -42.99 1.46 33.46
C GLU A 7 -42.81 0.04 32.93
N CYS A 8 -41.66 -0.21 32.29
CA CYS A 8 -41.27 -1.53 31.80
C CYS A 8 -40.95 -2.42 33.01
N SER A 9 -41.97 -2.78 33.79
CA SER A 9 -41.86 -3.62 34.98
C SER A 9 -41.95 -5.10 34.57
N SER A 10 -40.85 -5.62 34.05
CA SER A 10 -40.43 -6.99 34.38
C SER A 10 -39.10 -6.83 35.10
N ARG A 11 -39.10 -6.98 36.45
CA ARG A 11 -37.89 -6.82 37.26
C ARG A 11 -36.96 -8.02 37.04
N THR A 12 -36.33 -8.06 35.89
CA THR A 12 -35.16 -8.91 35.64
C THR A 12 -33.97 -8.06 36.04
N GLU A 13 -33.37 -8.35 37.20
CA GLU A 13 -32.19 -7.62 37.64
C GLU A 13 -31.03 -7.95 36.70
N CYS A 14 -30.56 -6.96 35.93
CA CYS A 14 -29.39 -7.13 35.08
C CYS A 14 -28.16 -7.44 35.95
N GLY A 15 -27.21 -8.21 35.42
CA GLY A 15 -25.99 -8.56 36.16
C GLY A 15 -25.19 -7.34 36.66
N ALA A 16 -24.37 -7.53 37.70
CA ALA A 16 -23.69 -6.45 38.41
C ALA A 16 -22.81 -5.53 37.54
N THR A 17 -22.38 -5.99 36.36
CA THR A 17 -21.52 -5.26 35.41
C THR A 17 -22.29 -4.58 34.27
N CYS A 18 -23.60 -4.83 34.17
CA CYS A 18 -24.50 -4.33 33.13
C CYS A 18 -25.33 -3.14 33.64
N GLU A 19 -25.50 -2.12 32.80
CA GLU A 19 -26.34 -0.94 33.07
C GLU A 19 -27.75 -1.11 32.50
N SER A 20 -27.86 -1.64 31.28
CA SER A 20 -29.14 -2.02 30.68
C SER A 20 -29.01 -3.34 29.91
N CYS A 21 -29.99 -4.23 30.08
CA CYS A 21 -30.01 -5.54 29.47
C CYS A 21 -31.31 -5.78 28.70
N PHE A 22 -31.22 -6.50 27.58
CA PHE A 22 -32.36 -7.00 26.82
C PHE A 22 -32.98 -8.24 27.49
N SER A 23 -32.12 -9.09 28.06
CA SER A 23 -32.49 -10.26 28.84
C SER A 23 -31.46 -10.50 29.96
N GLN A 24 -31.73 -11.45 30.86
CA GLN A 24 -30.82 -11.76 31.97
C GLN A 24 -29.38 -12.09 31.51
N ASP A 25 -29.23 -12.66 30.31
CA ASP A 25 -27.94 -13.07 29.74
C ASP A 25 -27.41 -12.11 28.66
N PHE A 26 -28.21 -11.16 28.18
CA PHE A 26 -27.86 -10.26 27.09
C PHE A 26 -27.90 -8.81 27.53
N CYS A 27 -26.72 -8.27 27.83
CA CYS A 27 -26.50 -6.86 28.12
C CYS A 27 -26.43 -6.04 26.83
N ILE A 28 -27.10 -4.89 26.81
CA ILE A 28 -27.03 -3.92 25.71
C ILE A 28 -26.11 -2.74 26.06
N GLN A 29 -25.90 -2.43 27.34
CA GLN A 29 -25.02 -1.36 27.78
C GLN A 29 -24.27 -1.72 29.06
N CYS A 30 -22.94 -1.66 29.00
CA CYS A 30 -22.07 -1.93 30.14
C CYS A 30 -21.82 -0.71 31.01
N LYS A 31 -21.58 -0.95 32.31
CA LYS A 31 -21.14 0.11 33.23
C LYS A 31 -19.79 0.67 32.78
N ARG A 32 -19.50 1.91 33.21
CA ARG A 32 -18.16 2.53 33.03
C ARG A 32 -17.09 1.57 33.55
N ARG A 33 -15.99 1.39 32.78
CA ARG A 33 -14.87 0.45 32.99
C ARG A 33 -15.04 -0.97 32.45
N PHE A 34 -16.19 -1.34 31.90
CA PHE A 34 -16.39 -2.64 31.27
C PHE A 34 -16.52 -2.50 29.75
N PHE A 35 -16.15 -3.57 29.05
CA PHE A 35 -16.28 -3.70 27.61
C PHE A 35 -17.37 -4.71 27.26
N LEU A 36 -18.19 -4.39 26.27
CA LEU A 36 -19.24 -5.29 25.79
C LEU A 36 -18.64 -6.33 24.83
N TYR A 37 -18.89 -7.61 25.09
CA TYR A 37 -18.51 -8.72 24.22
C TYR A 37 -19.62 -9.78 24.18
N LYS A 38 -20.22 -10.02 23.00
CA LYS A 38 -21.27 -11.03 22.80
C LYS A 38 -22.41 -10.95 23.85
N GLY A 39 -22.83 -9.73 24.18
CA GLY A 39 -23.88 -9.47 25.18
C GLY A 39 -23.42 -9.53 26.64
N LYS A 40 -22.12 -9.64 26.93
CA LYS A 40 -21.58 -9.70 28.30
C LYS A 40 -20.59 -8.56 28.55
N CYS A 41 -20.58 -8.05 29.78
CA CYS A 41 -19.68 -6.98 30.20
C CYS A 41 -18.45 -7.54 30.90
N LEU A 42 -17.28 -7.34 30.33
CA LEU A 42 -15.99 -7.85 30.81
C LEU A 42 -15.04 -6.70 31.18
N PRO A 43 -14.20 -6.83 32.22
CA PRO A 43 -13.23 -5.79 32.58
C PRO A 43 -12.06 -5.71 31.59
N THR A 44 -11.81 -6.78 30.83
CA THR A 44 -10.75 -6.88 29.82
C THR A 44 -11.25 -7.76 28.68
N CYS A 45 -10.88 -7.42 27.46
CA CYS A 45 -11.28 -8.18 26.28
C CYS A 45 -10.54 -9.54 26.20
N PRO A 46 -11.23 -10.62 25.79
CA PRO A 46 -10.62 -11.93 25.62
C PRO A 46 -9.55 -11.96 24.52
N LEU A 47 -8.72 -12.99 24.50
CA LEU A 47 -7.72 -13.21 23.45
C LEU A 47 -8.38 -13.30 22.06
N GLY A 48 -7.76 -12.71 21.03
CA GLY A 48 -8.36 -12.61 19.69
C GLY A 48 -9.29 -11.40 19.53
N THR A 49 -9.39 -10.52 20.54
CA THR A 49 -10.25 -9.34 20.50
C THR A 49 -9.55 -8.12 21.09
N VAL A 50 -9.83 -6.95 20.53
CA VAL A 50 -9.26 -5.66 20.93
C VAL A 50 -10.36 -4.76 21.44
N ALA A 51 -10.09 -4.09 22.55
CA ALA A 51 -10.97 -3.06 23.10
C ALA A 51 -11.01 -1.84 22.17
N GLN A 52 -12.17 -1.56 21.57
CA GLN A 52 -12.34 -0.36 20.77
C GLN A 52 -12.54 0.85 21.72
N PRO A 53 -11.65 1.87 21.69
CA PRO A 53 -11.70 2.97 22.65
C PRO A 53 -12.91 3.91 22.44
N SER A 54 -13.47 3.96 21.23
CA SER A 54 -14.62 4.81 20.88
C SER A 54 -15.95 4.28 21.42
N THR A 55 -16.19 2.98 21.29
CA THR A 55 -17.48 2.35 21.66
C THR A 55 -17.42 1.57 22.98
N ARG A 56 -16.20 1.25 23.45
CA ARG A 56 -15.96 0.35 24.61
C ARG A 56 -16.54 -1.04 24.37
N GLU A 57 -16.36 -1.55 23.17
CA GLU A 57 -16.74 -2.90 22.78
C GLU A 57 -15.48 -3.71 22.48
N CYS A 58 -15.50 -4.99 22.80
CA CYS A 58 -14.45 -5.91 22.37
C CYS A 58 -14.77 -6.33 20.94
N GLN A 59 -13.98 -5.84 19.99
CA GLN A 59 -14.10 -6.24 18.60
C GLN A 59 -13.07 -7.30 18.29
N GLU A 60 -13.42 -8.26 17.44
CA GLU A 60 -12.48 -9.29 17.05
C GLU A 60 -11.29 -8.64 16.31
N GLU A 61 -10.08 -9.05 16.66
CA GLU A 61 -8.88 -8.49 16.05
C GLU A 61 -8.90 -8.87 14.57
N CYS A 62 -9.01 -7.87 13.70
CA CYS A 62 -8.84 -8.12 12.29
C CYS A 62 -7.35 -8.25 12.01
N GLU A 63 -6.81 -9.45 12.23
CA GLU A 63 -5.47 -9.78 11.76
C GLU A 63 -5.46 -9.56 10.25
N LEU A 64 -4.72 -8.56 9.77
CA LEU A 64 -4.59 -8.36 8.33
C LEU A 64 -3.74 -9.50 7.77
N GLY A 65 -4.19 -10.10 6.66
CA GLY A 65 -3.44 -11.18 6.03
C GLY A 65 -2.03 -10.72 5.61
N PRO A 66 -1.12 -11.67 5.37
CA PRO A 66 0.19 -11.33 4.82
C PRO A 66 0.01 -10.57 3.50
N TRP A 67 0.94 -9.66 3.23
CA TRP A 67 0.97 -8.94 1.95
C TRP A 67 1.06 -9.92 0.79
N GLY A 68 0.23 -9.69 -0.23
CA GLY A 68 0.40 -10.35 -1.52
C GLY A 68 1.72 -9.99 -2.19
N SER A 69 2.06 -10.73 -3.24
CA SER A 69 3.24 -10.44 -4.05
C SER A 69 3.08 -9.09 -4.78
N TRP A 70 4.22 -8.42 -5.02
CA TRP A 70 4.26 -7.21 -5.84
C TRP A 70 3.87 -7.54 -7.29
N SER A 71 3.03 -6.69 -7.88
CA SER A 71 2.77 -6.76 -9.32
C SER A 71 4.04 -6.44 -10.12
N PRO A 72 4.12 -6.83 -11.40
CA PRO A 72 5.20 -6.39 -12.27
C PRO A 72 5.31 -4.85 -12.29
N CYS A 73 6.54 -4.35 -12.32
CA CYS A 73 6.81 -2.93 -12.44
C CYS A 73 6.35 -2.41 -13.81
N VAL A 74 5.33 -1.54 -13.83
CA VAL A 74 4.74 -1.00 -15.06
C VAL A 74 4.67 0.52 -15.05
N HIS A 75 4.86 1.14 -16.22
CA HIS A 75 4.64 2.56 -16.45
C HIS A 75 3.76 2.73 -17.69
N ASN A 76 2.57 3.33 -17.52
CA ASN A 76 1.55 3.46 -18.58
C ASN A 76 1.28 2.13 -19.34
N GLY A 77 1.20 1.02 -18.59
CA GLY A 77 0.96 -0.32 -19.14
C GLY A 77 2.17 -1.00 -19.78
N LYS A 78 3.37 -0.39 -19.72
CA LYS A 78 4.61 -0.94 -20.31
C LYS A 78 5.63 -1.29 -19.23
N THR A 79 6.33 -2.41 -19.41
CA THR A 79 7.41 -2.89 -18.52
C THR A 79 8.81 -2.46 -18.97
N CYS A 80 8.91 -1.71 -20.08
CA CYS A 80 10.17 -1.21 -20.63
C CYS A 80 9.94 0.15 -21.33
N GLY A 81 11.02 0.85 -21.68
CA GLY A 81 10.97 2.15 -22.37
C GLY A 81 10.85 3.36 -21.45
N SER A 82 10.65 3.14 -20.15
CA SER A 82 10.52 4.20 -19.13
C SER A 82 11.66 4.10 -18.12
N ALA A 83 11.97 5.19 -17.44
CA ALA A 83 13.03 5.20 -16.41
C ALA A 83 12.58 4.55 -15.09
N TRP A 84 11.28 4.61 -14.81
CA TRP A 84 10.65 4.13 -13.60
C TRP A 84 9.22 3.70 -13.92
N GLY A 85 8.64 2.88 -13.05
CA GLY A 85 7.23 2.52 -13.04
C GLY A 85 6.71 2.36 -11.62
N LEU A 86 5.54 1.76 -11.52
CA LEU A 86 4.86 1.45 -10.27
C LEU A 86 4.61 -0.05 -10.18
N GLU A 87 4.86 -0.59 -9.01
CA GLU A 87 4.40 -1.91 -8.60
C GLU A 87 3.42 -1.74 -7.43
N THR A 88 2.34 -2.52 -7.47
CA THR A 88 1.26 -2.47 -6.49
C THR A 88 1.13 -3.84 -5.86
N ARG A 89 0.90 -3.89 -4.55
CA ARG A 89 0.49 -5.10 -3.84
C ARG A 89 -0.79 -4.84 -3.07
N VAL A 90 -1.54 -5.90 -2.85
CA VAL A 90 -2.75 -5.89 -2.04
C VAL A 90 -2.56 -6.85 -0.87
N ARG A 91 -3.05 -6.48 0.31
CA ARG A 91 -3.23 -7.42 1.42
C ARG A 91 -4.72 -7.63 1.67
N GLU A 92 -5.11 -8.88 1.80
CA GLU A 92 -6.48 -9.25 2.13
C GLU A 92 -6.76 -8.99 3.61
N ALA A 93 -8.01 -8.71 3.93
CA ALA A 93 -8.52 -8.87 5.29
C ALA A 93 -8.23 -10.31 5.73
N GLY A 94 -7.60 -10.52 6.90
CA GLY A 94 -7.41 -11.89 7.37
C GLY A 94 -8.75 -12.55 7.61
N ARG A 95 -8.72 -13.88 7.69
CA ARG A 95 -9.90 -14.73 7.69
C ARG A 95 -10.78 -14.46 8.92
N ALA A 96 -11.64 -13.46 8.84
CA ALA A 96 -12.88 -13.42 9.59
C ALA A 96 -13.91 -14.25 8.80
N GLY A 97 -14.77 -14.97 9.52
CA GLY A 97 -15.86 -15.75 8.92
C GLY A 97 -16.65 -14.91 7.92
N ARG A 98 -17.18 -15.57 6.88
CA ARG A 98 -17.78 -14.99 5.66
C ARG A 98 -18.84 -13.89 5.85
N GLU A 99 -19.30 -13.62 7.06
CA GLU A 99 -20.31 -12.63 7.37
C GLU A 99 -19.75 -11.32 7.98
N GLU A 100 -18.51 -11.32 8.48
CA GLU A 100 -17.87 -10.16 9.14
C GLU A 100 -16.55 -9.75 8.45
N ALA A 101 -16.47 -9.96 7.14
CA ALA A 101 -15.33 -9.52 6.34
C ALA A 101 -15.40 -8.03 5.95
N ALA A 102 -16.52 -7.35 6.21
CA ALA A 102 -16.78 -5.96 5.81
C ALA A 102 -16.12 -4.92 6.73
N ILE A 103 -15.71 -5.30 7.94
CA ILE A 103 -15.09 -4.38 8.92
C ILE A 103 -13.58 -4.24 8.68
N CYS A 104 -12.98 -5.21 8.00
CA CYS A 104 -11.56 -5.26 7.72
C CYS A 104 -11.21 -4.57 6.40
N GLN A 105 -10.41 -3.50 6.48
CA GLN A 105 -10.00 -2.76 5.30
C GLN A 105 -8.97 -3.55 4.47
N VAL A 106 -9.34 -3.92 3.25
CA VAL A 106 -8.38 -4.35 2.21
C VAL A 106 -7.50 -3.16 1.87
N LEU A 107 -6.18 -3.34 1.98
CA LEU A 107 -5.22 -2.25 1.77
C LEU A 107 -4.36 -2.52 0.55
N SER A 108 -4.19 -1.48 -0.27
CA SER A 108 -3.28 -1.45 -1.40
C SER A 108 -2.07 -0.58 -1.09
N GLU A 109 -0.88 -1.07 -1.45
CA GLU A 109 0.37 -0.30 -1.37
C GLU A 109 0.97 -0.22 -2.76
N SER A 110 1.41 0.98 -3.15
CA SER A 110 2.09 1.22 -4.41
C SER A 110 3.48 1.80 -4.15
N ARG A 111 4.47 1.34 -4.92
CA ARG A 111 5.85 1.84 -4.82
C ARG A 111 6.47 2.04 -6.19
N LYS A 112 7.44 2.94 -6.22
CA LYS A 112 8.20 3.28 -7.42
C LYS A 112 9.33 2.26 -7.62
N CYS A 113 9.44 1.75 -8.84
CA CYS A 113 10.42 0.75 -9.22
C CYS A 113 11.17 1.19 -10.50
N PRO A 114 12.44 0.81 -10.67
CA PRO A 114 13.22 1.15 -11.87
C PRO A 114 12.82 0.25 -13.06
N ILE A 115 12.74 0.83 -14.25
CA ILE A 115 12.40 0.11 -15.50
C ILE A 115 13.57 0.19 -16.48
N GLN A 116 13.74 -0.85 -17.31
CA GLN A 116 14.71 -0.83 -18.41
C GLN A 116 14.27 0.16 -19.50
N ARG A 117 15.11 1.17 -19.73
CA ARG A 117 14.92 2.20 -20.75
C ARG A 117 15.00 1.66 -22.20
N PRO A 118 15.89 0.72 -22.55
CA PRO A 118 15.80 -0.01 -23.81
C PRO A 118 14.90 -1.24 -23.64
N CYS A 119 13.91 -1.40 -24.49
CA CYS A 119 13.17 -2.67 -24.54
C CYS A 119 14.11 -3.77 -25.11
N PRO A 120 14.12 -4.98 -24.52
CA PRO A 120 15.04 -6.05 -24.92
C PRO A 120 14.89 -6.50 -26.39
N ALA A 121 13.75 -6.21 -27.03
CA ALA A 121 13.52 -6.48 -28.46
C ALA A 121 14.34 -5.58 -29.42
N GLU A 122 14.95 -4.48 -28.93
CA GLU A 122 15.72 -3.52 -29.73
C GLU A 122 17.24 -3.70 -29.59
N ARG A 123 17.72 -4.90 -29.22
CA ARG A 123 19.14 -5.27 -29.40
C ARG A 123 19.32 -6.02 -30.71
N ASN A 124 19.14 -5.30 -31.82
CA ASN A 124 19.64 -5.75 -33.12
C ASN A 124 21.13 -5.38 -33.21
N PRO A 125 22.09 -6.34 -33.27
CA PRO A 125 23.52 -6.02 -33.41
C PRO A 125 23.90 -5.44 -34.80
N SER A 126 22.93 -5.32 -35.70
CA SER A 126 23.14 -5.01 -37.12
C SER A 126 22.98 -3.52 -37.44
N GLN A 127 23.78 -2.65 -36.81
CA GLN A 127 24.00 -1.28 -37.31
C GLN A 127 25.49 -0.90 -37.43
N LYS A 128 26.39 -1.89 -37.49
CA LYS A 128 27.74 -1.73 -38.05
C LYS A 128 27.79 -2.12 -39.54
N LYS A 129 26.87 -1.61 -40.37
CA LYS A 129 27.09 -1.62 -41.82
C LYS A 129 26.25 -0.54 -42.50
N GLY A 130 26.93 0.51 -42.95
CA GLY A 130 26.40 1.43 -43.95
C GLY A 130 25.98 2.80 -43.42
N ARG A 131 26.94 3.73 -43.33
CA ARG A 131 26.79 5.09 -43.88
C ARG A 131 28.09 5.90 -43.78
N ARG A 132 28.90 5.85 -44.84
CA ARG A 132 29.20 6.98 -45.74
C ARG A 132 30.57 6.81 -46.39
N ASP A 133 30.55 6.30 -47.62
CA ASP A 133 31.44 6.78 -48.67
C ASP A 133 31.51 8.31 -48.65
N ARG A 134 32.67 8.87 -48.28
CA ARG A 134 33.04 10.26 -48.57
C ARG A 134 34.52 10.39 -48.94
N ARG A 135 34.76 10.13 -50.24
CA ARG A 135 35.66 10.80 -51.20
C ARG A 135 37.19 10.74 -51.01
N PRO A 136 37.96 10.80 -52.12
CA PRO A 136 39.38 10.47 -52.15
C PRO A 136 40.25 11.57 -51.54
N ARG A 137 41.40 11.12 -51.03
CA ARG A 137 42.51 11.89 -50.47
C ARG A 137 43.01 12.89 -51.53
N LYS A 138 42.76 14.20 -51.32
CA LYS A 138 43.31 15.26 -52.17
C LYS A 138 44.74 15.55 -51.73
N ASP A 139 45.70 15.16 -52.56
CA ASP A 139 47.11 15.56 -52.46
C ASP A 139 47.24 17.06 -52.25
N ARG A 140 47.93 17.46 -51.18
CA ARG A 140 48.34 18.84 -50.95
C ARG A 140 49.83 18.96 -51.25
N ARG A 141 50.16 19.06 -52.55
CA ARG A 141 51.39 19.73 -52.97
C ARG A 141 51.16 21.24 -52.85
N LEU A 142 51.83 21.89 -51.90
CA LEU A 142 52.11 23.32 -51.98
C LEU A 142 53.58 23.54 -51.58
N ASN A 143 54.37 23.64 -52.64
CA ASN A 143 55.71 24.20 -52.64
C ASN A 143 55.58 25.71 -52.37
N ARG A 144 56.19 26.25 -51.32
CA ARG A 144 56.78 27.60 -51.35
C ARG A 144 57.55 27.98 -50.07
N THR A 145 58.84 28.14 -50.31
CA THR A 145 59.75 29.19 -49.80
C THR A 145 60.21 29.14 -48.34
N LEU A 146 61.52 28.89 -48.23
CA LEU A 146 62.41 29.31 -47.15
C LEU A 146 62.24 30.81 -46.88
N ASP A 147 61.97 31.17 -45.63
CA ASP A 147 62.32 32.50 -45.12
C ASP A 147 62.95 32.32 -43.74
N VAL A 148 64.27 32.45 -43.74
CA VAL A 148 65.18 32.42 -42.60
C VAL A 148 65.06 33.76 -41.90
N ARG A 149 64.73 33.80 -40.60
CA ARG A 149 65.18 34.88 -39.71
C ARG A 149 65.53 34.39 -38.29
N PRO A 150 66.53 35.03 -37.66
CA PRO A 150 67.43 34.38 -36.70
C PRO A 150 66.96 34.50 -35.25
N ARG A 151 67.42 33.59 -34.39
CA ARG A 151 67.31 33.68 -32.93
C ARG A 151 68.25 34.77 -32.40
N PRO A 152 67.84 35.62 -31.43
CA PRO A 152 68.76 36.48 -30.70
C PRO A 152 69.58 35.68 -29.68
N PRO A 153 70.84 36.05 -29.39
CA PRO A 153 71.66 35.42 -28.37
C PRO A 153 71.42 36.05 -26.97
N ALA A 154 71.83 35.28 -25.95
CA ALA A 154 71.99 35.56 -24.50
C ALA A 154 71.49 36.91 -23.94
#